data_AF-A0A2V7S2M3-F1
#
_entry.id   AF-A0A2V7S2M3-F1
#
_cell.length_a   1.000
_cell.length_b   1.000
_cell.length_c   1.000
_cell.angle_alpha   90.00
_cell.angle_beta   90.00
_cell.angle_gamma   90.00
#
_symmetry.space_group_name_H-M   'P 1'
#
loop_
_entity.id
_entity.type
_entity.pdbx_description
1 polymer ?
#
loop_
_entity_poly.entity_id
_entity_poly.type
_entity_poly.pdbx_seq_one_letter_code
_entity_poly.pdbx_strand_id
1 'polypeptide(L)'
;MSEDREVYGPDRAERLVALLRGIAQRIQEFDRAGQLLERTAELQKLLGTARSELFHYEVRLTYDTPEIAESRRIVEEAQRRTGEVADLEDEDDDEPWRRLDEE
;
A
#
# COMPACT_ATOMS: atom_id res chain seq x y z
N MET A 1 -29.78 -0.29 15.28
CA MET A 1 -28.89 -1.42 14.95
C MET A 1 -28.13 -0.99 13.72
N SER A 2 -27.02 -0.27 13.92
CA SER A 2 -26.18 0.18 12.81
C SER A 2 -25.30 -0.99 12.45
N GLU A 3 -25.54 -1.58 11.29
CA GLU A 3 -24.65 -2.57 10.70
C GLU A 3 -23.33 -1.85 10.43
N ASP A 4 -22.33 -2.13 11.27
CA ASP A 4 -20.94 -1.77 11.05
C ASP A 4 -20.55 -2.36 9.69
N ARG A 5 -20.67 -1.52 8.67
CA ARG A 5 -20.25 -1.78 7.30
C ARG A 5 -18.74 -1.95 7.39
N GLU A 6 -18.30 -3.19 7.54
CA GLU A 6 -16.92 -3.60 7.68
C GLU A 6 -16.12 -2.97 6.53
N VAL A 7 -15.48 -1.84 6.81
CA VAL A 7 -14.76 -0.99 5.83
C VAL A 7 -13.52 -1.72 5.30
N TYR A 8 -13.16 -2.84 5.92
CA TYR A 8 -12.04 -3.69 5.56
C TYR A 8 -12.51 -5.05 5.06
N GLY A 9 -12.16 -5.35 3.82
CA GLY A 9 -12.22 -6.73 3.34
C GLY A 9 -11.22 -7.61 4.12
N PRO A 10 -11.56 -8.87 4.38
CA PRO A 10 -10.68 -9.85 5.04
C PRO A 10 -9.30 -9.95 4.38
N ASP A 11 -9.21 -9.62 3.08
CA ASP A 11 -8.00 -9.72 2.28
C ASP A 11 -6.81 -8.90 2.82
N ARG A 12 -7.02 -7.71 3.40
CA ARG A 12 -5.87 -6.90 3.89
C ARG A 12 -5.31 -7.45 5.21
N ALA A 13 -6.16 -7.98 6.08
CA ALA A 13 -5.72 -8.66 7.29
C ALA A 13 -4.94 -9.94 6.93
N GLU A 14 -5.43 -10.71 5.96
CA GLU A 14 -4.73 -11.91 5.46
C GLU A 14 -3.37 -11.58 4.86
N ARG A 15 -3.26 -10.51 4.06
CA ARG A 15 -1.97 -10.04 3.52
C ARG A 15 -0.99 -9.66 4.63
N LEU A 16 -1.45 -9.00 5.69
CA LEU A 16 -0.61 -8.61 6.82
C LEU A 16 -0.12 -9.84 7.59
N VAL A 17 -0.99 -10.83 7.81
CA VAL A 17 -0.63 -12.11 8.42
C VAL A 17 0.40 -12.86 7.54
N ALA A 18 0.22 -12.87 6.22
CA ALA A 18 1.18 -13.46 5.29
C ALA A 18 2.55 -12.77 5.35
N LEU A 19 2.58 -11.43 5.40
CA LEU A 19 3.81 -10.65 5.58
C LEU A 19 4.54 -11.06 6.87
N LEU A 20 3.82 -11.12 8.00
CA LEU A 20 4.40 -11.49 9.29
C LEU A 20 4.97 -12.91 9.30
N ARG A 21 4.25 -13.87 8.69
CA ARG A 21 4.73 -15.24 8.53
C ARG A 21 5.99 -15.31 7.66
N GLY A 22 6.04 -14.54 6.57
CA GLY A 22 7.22 -14.44 5.71
C GLY A 22 8.45 -13.91 6.47
N ILE A 23 8.27 -12.90 7.32
CA ILE A 23 9.36 -12.37 8.15
C ILE A 23 9.84 -13.41 9.17
N ALA A 24 8.93 -14.10 9.84
CA ALA A 24 9.28 -15.17 10.77
C ALA A 24 10.09 -16.29 10.10
N GLN A 25 9.67 -16.70 8.89
CA GLN A 25 10.41 -17.68 8.10
C GLN A 25 11.82 -17.19 7.76
N ARG A 26 11.97 -15.92 7.36
CA ARG A 26 13.27 -15.35 7.00
C ARG A 26 14.23 -15.31 8.18
N ILE A 27 13.73 -14.95 9.37
CA ILE A 27 14.51 -14.99 10.62
C ILE A 27 15.01 -16.42 10.90
N GLN A 28 14.14 -17.42 10.77
CA GLN A 28 14.52 -18.83 10.98
C GLN A 28 15.52 -19.34 9.94
N GLU A 29 15.46 -18.86 8.69
CA GLU A 29 16.48 -19.17 7.67
C GLU A 29 17.85 -18.61 8.05
N PHE A 30 17.91 -17.36 8.51
CA PHE A 30 19.18 -16.75 8.94
C PHE A 30 19.75 -17.37 10.20
N ASP A 31 18.89 -17.72 11.16
CA ASP A 31 19.31 -18.41 12.38
C ASP A 31 19.91 -19.78 12.05
N ARG A 32 19.23 -20.59 11.22
CA ARG A 32 19.74 -21.89 10.75
C ARG A 32 21.05 -21.78 9.98
N ALA A 33 21.27 -20.68 9.28
CA ALA A 33 22.50 -20.42 8.55
C ALA A 33 23.63 -19.84 9.43
N GLY A 34 23.35 -19.49 10.70
CA GLY A 34 24.31 -18.80 11.58
C GLY A 34 24.56 -17.34 11.18
N GLN A 35 23.71 -16.75 10.33
CA GLN A 35 23.92 -15.43 9.71
C GLN A 35 23.00 -14.36 10.29
N LEU A 36 22.35 -14.61 11.43
CA LEU A 36 21.32 -13.74 11.97
C LEU A 36 21.83 -12.29 12.19
N LEU A 37 23.07 -12.15 12.69
CA LEU A 37 23.70 -10.84 12.87
C LEU A 37 24.32 -10.29 11.57
N GLU A 38 24.81 -11.15 10.69
CA GLU A 38 25.39 -10.73 9.39
C GLU A 38 24.34 -10.10 8.48
N ARG A 39 23.07 -10.49 8.64
CA ARG A 39 21.93 -10.01 7.85
C ARG A 39 21.12 -8.91 8.55
N THR A 40 21.72 -8.21 9.52
CA THR A 40 21.05 -7.16 10.32
C THR A 40 20.38 -6.09 9.45
N ALA A 41 21.02 -5.60 8.39
CA ALA A 41 20.44 -4.56 7.52
C ALA A 41 19.16 -5.04 6.80
N GLU A 42 19.13 -6.30 6.35
CA GLU A 42 17.97 -6.91 5.72
C GLU A 42 16.82 -7.09 6.74
N LEU A 43 17.15 -7.57 7.94
CA LEU A 43 16.19 -7.69 9.04
C LEU A 43 15.59 -6.34 9.44
N GLN A 44 16.41 -5.28 9.55
CA GLN A 44 15.93 -3.94 9.87
C GLN A 44 14.96 -3.41 8.81
N LYS A 45 15.22 -3.66 7.52
CA LYS A 45 14.31 -3.28 6.43
C LYS A 45 12.97 -4.01 6.54
N LEU A 46 12.99 -5.33 6.72
CA LEU A 46 11.78 -6.15 6.86
C LEU A 46 10.93 -5.73 8.05
N LEU A 47 11.55 -5.55 9.22
CA LEU A 47 10.89 -5.09 10.43
C LEU A 47 10.34 -3.66 10.29
N GLY A 48 11.08 -2.78 9.61
CA GLY A 48 10.64 -1.43 9.29
C GLY A 48 9.37 -1.42 8.44
N THR A 49 9.33 -2.22 7.36
CA THR A 49 8.14 -2.39 6.51
C THR A 49 6.96 -2.95 7.30
N ALA A 50 7.16 -4.01 8.09
CA ALA A 50 6.10 -4.59 8.90
C ALA A 50 5.52 -3.60 9.90
N ARG A 51 6.38 -2.82 10.58
CA ARG A 51 5.95 -1.78 11.51
C ARG A 51 5.06 -0.75 10.84
N SER A 52 5.43 -0.25 9.66
CA SER A 52 4.61 0.73 8.94
C SER A 52 3.25 0.15 8.53
N GLU A 53 3.22 -1.08 8.01
CA GLU A 53 1.95 -1.73 7.63
C GLU A 53 1.04 -2.02 8.82
N LEU A 54 1.61 -2.46 9.95
CA LEU A 54 0.87 -2.67 11.20
C LEU A 54 0.30 -1.36 11.74
N PHE A 55 1.09 -0.28 11.73
CA PHE A 55 0.61 1.05 12.13
C PHE A 55 -0.53 1.52 11.24
N HIS A 56 -0.40 1.37 9.91
CA HIS A 56 -1.48 1.70 8.99
C HIS A 56 -2.72 0.83 9.16
N TYR A 57 -2.57 -0.41 9.62
CA TYR A 57 -3.68 -1.28 9.95
C TYR A 57 -4.36 -0.82 11.26
N GLU A 58 -3.59 -0.56 12.32
CA GLU A 58 -4.10 -0.14 13.63
C GLU A 58 -4.79 1.24 13.58
N VAL A 59 -4.16 2.22 12.93
CA VAL A 59 -4.75 3.56 12.78
C VAL A 59 -6.05 3.49 11.99
N ARG A 60 -6.11 2.69 10.91
CA ARG A 60 -7.32 2.56 10.11
C ARG A 60 -8.41 1.78 10.83
N LEU A 61 -8.06 0.73 11.57
CA LEU A 61 -8.99 -0.01 12.42
C LEU A 61 -9.65 0.92 13.46
N THR A 62 -8.90 1.91 13.96
CA THR A 62 -9.37 2.81 15.02
C THR A 62 -10.09 4.05 14.49
N TYR A 63 -9.77 4.53 13.28
CA TYR A 63 -10.18 5.86 12.81
C TYR A 63 -10.78 5.92 11.40
N ASP A 64 -10.86 4.83 10.63
CA ASP A 64 -11.58 4.88 9.33
C ASP A 64 -13.09 4.93 9.59
N THR A 65 -13.65 6.15 9.57
CA THR A 65 -15.09 6.36 9.49
C THR A 65 -15.59 6.09 8.07
N PRO A 66 -16.89 5.76 7.88
CA PRO A 66 -17.47 5.52 6.55
C PRO A 66 -17.19 6.63 5.54
N GLU A 67 -17.16 7.89 5.97
CA GLU A 67 -16.96 9.08 5.12
C GLU A 67 -15.52 9.17 4.59
N ILE A 68 -14.53 8.80 5.42
CA ILE A 68 -13.12 8.79 5.01
C ILE A 68 -12.87 7.65 4.01
N ALA A 69 -13.52 6.51 4.21
CA ALA A 69 -13.44 5.38 3.29
C ALA A 69 -14.05 5.70 1.91
N GLU A 70 -15.19 6.41 1.89
CA GLU A 70 -15.85 6.86 0.66
C GLU A 70 -14.98 7.87 -0.10
N SER A 71 -14.44 8.88 0.59
CA SER A 71 -13.55 9.87 -0.01
C SER A 71 -12.32 9.22 -0.67
N ARG A 72 -11.71 8.22 0.00
CA ARG A 72 -10.59 7.46 -0.59
C ARG A 72 -11.00 6.60 -1.77
N ARG A 73 -12.15 5.93 -1.72
CA ARG A 73 -12.65 5.16 -2.88
C ARG A 73 -12.78 6.06 -4.11
N ILE A 74 -13.31 7.28 -3.93
CA ILE A 74 -13.45 8.26 -5.01
C ILE A 74 -12.06 8.66 -5.55
N VAL A 75 -11.07 8.90 -4.69
CA VAL A 75 -9.71 9.22 -5.09
C VAL A 75 -9.03 8.06 -5.83
N GLU A 76 -9.15 6.83 -5.33
CA GLU A 76 -8.59 5.63 -5.98
C GLU A 76 -9.26 5.37 -7.34
N GLU A 77 -10.57 5.56 -7.44
CA GLU A 77 -11.31 5.44 -8.70
C GLU A 77 -10.90 6.52 -9.70
N ALA A 78 -10.70 7.76 -9.24
CA ALA A 78 -10.18 8.84 -10.07
C ALA A 78 -8.75 8.57 -10.54
N GLN A 79 -7.85 8.11 -9.66
CA GLN A 79 -6.47 7.75 -10.04
C GLN A 79 -6.43 6.60 -11.05
N ARG A 80 -7.30 5.59 -10.91
CA ARG A 80 -7.41 4.49 -11.86
C ARG A 80 -7.89 4.98 -13.22
N ARG A 81 -8.91 5.85 -13.23
CA ARG A 81 -9.38 6.50 -14.46
C ARG A 81 -8.31 7.37 -15.11
N THR A 82 -7.51 8.11 -14.34
CA THR A 82 -6.37 8.88 -14.89
C THR A 82 -5.29 7.98 -15.48
N GLY A 83 -4.98 6.83 -14.85
CA GLY A 83 -4.05 5.85 -15.41
C GLY A 83 -4.55 5.19 -16.69
N GLU A 84 -5.85 4.87 -16.77
CA GLU A 84 -6.50 4.32 -17.97
C GLU A 84 -6.59 5.35 -19.11
N VAL A 85 -6.70 6.64 -18.79
CA VAL A 85 -6.67 7.73 -19.77
C VAL A 85 -5.24 8.01 -20.25
N ALA A 86 -4.24 7.97 -19.37
CA ALA A 86 -2.83 8.14 -19.73
C ALA A 86 -2.30 7.03 -20.65
N ASP A 87 -2.80 5.79 -20.53
CA ASP A 87 -2.47 4.67 -21.44
C ASP A 87 -3.13 4.83 -22.85
N LEU A 88 -4.06 5.77 -23.02
CA LEU A 88 -4.75 6.05 -24.30
C LEU A 88 -4.24 7.34 -24.99
N GLU A 89 -3.40 8.14 -24.33
CA GLU A 89 -2.91 9.44 -24.82
C GLU A 89 -1.59 9.34 -25.63
N ASP A 90 -1.06 8.14 -25.88
CA ASP A 90 0.23 7.93 -26.55
C ASP A 90 0.17 7.86 -28.10
N GLU A 91 -0.98 8.13 -28.75
CA GLU A 91 -1.09 8.03 -30.21
C GLU A 91 -1.44 9.32 -30.99
N ASP A 92 -1.77 10.45 -30.38
CA ASP A 92 -1.93 11.74 -31.11
C ASP A 92 -1.85 12.98 -30.16
N ASP A 93 -0.69 13.25 -29.55
CA ASP A 93 -0.49 14.43 -28.69
C ASP A 93 0.07 15.62 -29.48
N ASP A 94 -0.83 16.38 -30.12
CA ASP A 94 -0.54 17.66 -30.76
C ASP A 94 -1.40 18.78 -30.12
N GLU A 95 -1.36 18.86 -28.79
CA GLU A 95 -2.23 19.76 -28.04
C GLU A 95 -1.59 21.12 -27.69
N PRO A 96 -2.22 22.25 -28.06
CA PRO A 96 -1.57 23.56 -28.12
C PRO A 96 -1.31 24.26 -26.77
N TRP A 97 -1.81 23.73 -25.65
CA TRP A 97 -1.64 24.34 -24.32
C TRP A 97 -0.28 24.08 -23.66
N ARG A 98 0.56 23.18 -24.19
CA ARG A 98 1.95 23.02 -23.71
C ARG A 98 2.92 24.10 -24.21
N ARG A 99 2.50 24.98 -25.12
CA ARG A 99 3.36 26.07 -25.66
C ARG A 99 3.17 27.43 -24.98
N LEU A 100 2.58 27.48 -23.79
CA LEU A 100 2.36 28.73 -23.06
C LEU A 100 3.40 28.99 -21.95
N ASP A 101 4.53 28.29 -21.97
CA ASP A 101 5.66 28.51 -21.04
C ASP A 101 6.98 28.86 -21.77
N GLU A 102 6.91 29.54 -22.92
CA GLU A 102 8.09 30.21 -23.50
C GLU A 102 7.73 31.63 -23.96
N GLU A 103 7.81 32.59 -23.03
CA GLU A 103 8.23 33.97 -23.30
C GLU A 103 9.08 34.53 -22.14
#